data_AF-A0A4Y7J1A9-F1
#
_entry.id   AF-A0A4Y7J1A9-F1
#
_cell.length_a   1.000
_cell.length_b   1.000
_cell.length_c   1.000
_cell.angle_alpha   90.00
_cell.angle_beta   90.00
_cell.angle_gamma   90.00
#
_symmetry.space_group_name_H-M   'P 1'
#
loop_
_entity.id
_entity.type
_entity.pdbx_description
1 polymer ?
#
loop_
_entity_poly.entity_id
_entity_poly.type
_entity_poly.pdbx_seq_one_letter_code
_entity_poly.pdbx_strand_id
1 'polypeptide(L)'
;MNHMMLEEEAEIERLPVDLLAHIFLFTSSFTDLAQGSGVCRKWRKAVRQSLAGRERLSFSGCKMDDESTVRLVRYAYNLKELDM
;
A
#
# COMPACT_ATOMS: atom_id res chain seq x y z
N MET A 1 -28.59 -22.62 21.20
CA MET A 1 -28.00 -21.27 21.34
C MET A 1 -26.85 -21.19 20.35
N ASN A 2 -27.07 -20.59 19.18
CA ASN A 2 -26.05 -20.49 18.14
C ASN A 2 -25.01 -19.44 18.56
N HIS A 3 -23.85 -19.87 19.03
CA HIS A 3 -22.70 -19.00 19.21
C HIS A 3 -22.05 -18.77 17.84
N MET A 4 -22.69 -17.92 17.04
CA MET A 4 -22.16 -17.46 15.76
C MET A 4 -21.23 -16.30 16.11
N MET A 5 -19.93 -16.59 16.21
CA MET A 5 -18.91 -15.54 16.28
C MET A 5 -18.96 -14.78 14.95
N LEU A 6 -19.72 -13.69 14.93
CA LEU A 6 -19.37 -12.57 14.06
C LEU A 6 -18.01 -12.12 14.57
N GLU A 7 -16.92 -12.58 13.95
CA GLU A 7 -15.62 -11.93 14.09
C GLU A 7 -15.89 -10.46 13.82
N GLU A 8 -15.78 -9.61 14.84
CA GLU A 8 -15.88 -8.17 14.66
C GLU A 8 -14.83 -7.80 13.63
N GLU A 9 -15.29 -7.48 12.41
CA GLU A 9 -14.44 -7.05 11.32
C GLU A 9 -13.58 -5.91 11.88
N ALA A 10 -12.26 -6.10 11.88
CA ALA A 10 -11.33 -5.18 12.52
C ALA A 10 -11.63 -3.74 12.07
N GLU A 11 -11.62 -2.77 12.97
CA GLU A 11 -12.06 -1.39 12.65
C GLU A 11 -11.36 -0.80 11.42
N ILE A 12 -10.11 -1.22 11.15
CA ILE A 12 -9.35 -0.86 9.95
C ILE A 12 -9.98 -1.37 8.65
N GLU A 13 -10.61 -2.54 8.66
CA GLU A 13 -11.30 -3.12 7.50
C GLU A 13 -12.58 -2.37 7.15
N ARG A 14 -13.14 -1.57 8.08
CA ARG A 14 -14.29 -0.70 7.80
C ARG A 14 -13.91 0.59 7.08
N LEU A 15 -12.63 0.99 7.13
CA LEU A 15 -12.18 2.24 6.51
C LEU A 15 -12.40 2.25 4.99
N PRO A 16 -12.93 3.32 4.41
CA PRO A 16 -12.89 3.57 2.97
C PRO A 16 -11.46 3.45 2.38
N VAL A 17 -11.38 3.10 1.10
CA VAL A 17 -10.10 2.85 0.41
C VAL A 17 -9.22 4.10 0.37
N ASP A 18 -9.83 5.26 0.21
CA ASP A 18 -9.18 6.57 0.20
C ASP A 18 -8.58 6.94 1.57
N LEU A 19 -9.25 6.62 2.68
CA LEU A 19 -8.68 6.80 4.01
C LEU A 19 -7.52 5.84 4.27
N LEU A 20 -7.64 4.57 3.85
CA LEU A 20 -6.52 3.62 3.89
C LEU A 20 -5.34 4.10 3.04
N ALA A 21 -5.60 4.64 1.85
CA ALA A 21 -4.57 5.18 0.98
C ALA A 21 -3.88 6.40 1.62
N HIS A 22 -4.66 7.27 2.28
CA HIS A 22 -4.12 8.40 3.02
C HIS A 22 -3.22 7.94 4.18
N ILE A 23 -3.62 6.91 4.94
CA ILE A 23 -2.77 6.32 5.99
C ILE A 23 -1.48 5.77 5.38
N PHE A 24 -1.57 5.00 4.30
CA PHE A 24 -0.39 4.46 3.60
C PHE A 24 0.51 5.53 2.99
N LEU A 25 0.05 6.77 2.79
CA LEU A 25 0.91 7.86 2.32
C LEU A 25 2.00 8.21 3.36
N PHE A 26 1.72 7.99 4.64
CA PHE A 26 2.66 8.29 5.73
C PHE A 26 3.67 7.18 6.02
N THR A 27 3.55 6.01 5.39
CA THR A 27 4.48 4.88 5.60
C THR A 27 5.79 5.11 4.82
N SER A 28 6.91 5.41 5.47
CA SER A 28 8.17 5.66 4.74
C SER A 28 8.78 4.41 4.11
N SER A 29 8.58 3.24 4.72
CA SER A 29 9.11 1.95 4.26
C SER A 29 8.35 1.42 3.06
N PHE A 30 9.04 1.24 1.94
CA PHE A 30 8.49 0.57 0.77
C PHE A 30 8.17 -0.92 1.06
N THR A 31 8.99 -1.59 1.85
CA THR A 31 8.75 -3.00 2.25
C THR A 31 7.42 -3.15 2.98
N ASP A 32 7.08 -2.21 3.86
CA ASP A 32 5.83 -2.25 4.63
C ASP A 32 4.62 -2.05 3.71
N LEU A 33 4.72 -1.16 2.72
CA LEU A 33 3.71 -0.98 1.68
C LEU A 33 3.53 -2.24 0.83
N ALA A 34 4.63 -2.89 0.46
CA ALA A 34 4.60 -4.13 -0.29
C ALA A 34 3.88 -5.24 0.49
N GLN A 35 4.20 -5.41 1.78
CA GLN A 35 3.51 -6.36 2.67
C GLN A 35 2.02 -6.01 2.81
N GLY A 36 1.68 -4.74 3.04
CA GLY A 36 0.30 -4.28 3.12
C GLY A 36 -0.50 -4.57 1.85
N SER A 37 0.13 -4.47 0.68
CA SER A 37 -0.51 -4.81 -0.61
C SER A 37 -0.84 -6.30 -0.77
N GLY A 38 -0.22 -7.15 0.04
CA GLY A 38 -0.42 -8.60 0.10
C GLY A 38 -1.62 -9.04 0.94
N VAL A 39 -2.08 -8.21 1.89
CA VAL A 39 -3.13 -8.56 2.88
C VAL A 39 -4.45 -8.92 2.20
N CYS A 40 -5.02 -8.01 1.43
CA CYS A 40 -6.26 -8.25 0.70
C CYS A 40 -6.38 -7.32 -0.52
N ARG A 41 -7.41 -7.53 -1.35
CA ARG A 41 -7.63 -6.71 -2.56
C ARG A 41 -7.87 -5.23 -2.23
N LYS A 42 -8.51 -4.94 -1.09
CA LYS A 42 -8.80 -3.59 -0.62
C LYS A 42 -7.51 -2.84 -0.27
N TRP A 43 -6.66 -3.45 0.54
CA TRP A 43 -5.35 -2.89 0.91
C TRP A 43 -4.44 -2.71 -0.31
N ARG A 44 -4.43 -3.68 -1.23
CA ARG A 44 -3.70 -3.53 -2.50
C ARG A 44 -4.13 -2.32 -3.31
N LYS A 45 -5.44 -2.02 -3.36
CA LYS A 45 -5.96 -0.84 -4.04
C LYS A 45 -5.56 0.44 -3.32
N ALA A 46 -5.65 0.46 -1.99
CA ALA A 46 -5.25 1.58 -1.16
C ALA A 46 -3.74 1.89 -1.27
N VAL A 47 -2.87 0.87 -1.24
CA VAL A 47 -1.42 1.05 -1.47
C VAL A 47 -1.15 1.64 -2.86
N ARG A 48 -1.81 1.15 -3.92
CA ARG A 48 -1.64 1.74 -5.25
C ARG A 48 -2.08 3.21 -5.32
N GLN A 49 -3.17 3.55 -4.64
CA GLN A 49 -3.65 4.93 -4.55
C GLN A 49 -2.74 5.81 -3.68
N SER A 50 -2.06 5.27 -2.67
CA SER A 50 -1.11 6.04 -1.88
C SER A 50 0.16 6.37 -2.66
N LEU A 51 0.64 5.46 -3.51
CA LEU A 51 1.79 5.69 -4.40
C LEU A 51 1.58 6.89 -5.31
N ALA A 52 0.36 7.07 -5.81
CA ALA A 52 -0.03 8.20 -6.64
C ALA A 52 0.19 9.57 -5.98
N GLY A 53 0.07 9.66 -4.65
CA GLY A 53 0.32 10.89 -3.89
C GLY A 53 1.77 11.11 -3.48
N ARG A 54 2.68 10.18 -3.78
CA ARG A 54 4.08 10.26 -3.30
C ARG A 54 4.97 11.01 -4.26
N GLU A 55 5.75 11.92 -3.69
CA GLU A 55 6.82 12.61 -4.41
C GLU A 55 8.16 11.88 -4.31
N ARG A 56 8.32 10.99 -3.32
CA ARG A 56 9.57 10.27 -3.04
C ARG A 56 9.30 8.78 -2.79
N LEU A 57 10.15 7.93 -3.36
CA LEU A 57 10.21 6.50 -3.09
C LEU A 57 11.67 6.07 -2.94
N SER A 58 11.94 5.14 -2.03
CA SER A 58 13.23 4.47 -1.90
C SER A 58 13.02 2.97 -1.94
N PHE A 59 13.75 2.30 -2.82
CA PHE A 59 13.88 0.85 -2.89
C PHE A 59 15.17 0.35 -2.25
N SER A 60 15.89 1.21 -1.53
CA SER A 60 17.14 0.85 -0.86
C SER A 60 16.96 -0.38 0.04
N GLY A 61 17.80 -1.38 -0.17
CA GLY A 61 17.72 -2.65 0.55
C GLY A 61 16.61 -3.60 0.09
N CYS A 62 15.82 -3.26 -0.93
CA CYS A 62 14.84 -4.15 -1.55
C CYS A 62 15.42 -4.82 -2.79
N LYS A 63 15.32 -6.16 -2.86
CA LYS A 63 15.63 -6.91 -4.07
C LYS A 63 14.43 -6.88 -5.01
N MET A 64 14.39 -5.91 -5.91
CA MET A 64 13.28 -5.69 -6.84
C MET A 64 13.72 -5.95 -8.29
N ASP A 65 12.91 -6.66 -9.07
CA ASP A 65 13.13 -6.85 -10.51
C ASP A 65 12.59 -5.67 -11.32
N ASP A 66 13.15 -5.43 -12.51
CA ASP A 66 12.81 -4.30 -13.37
C ASP A 66 11.31 -4.25 -13.71
N GLU A 67 10.66 -5.39 -13.94
CA GLU A 67 9.24 -5.43 -14.29
C GLU A 67 8.35 -5.01 -13.11
N SER A 68 8.68 -5.48 -11.91
CA SER A 68 8.01 -5.03 -10.68
C SER A 68 8.24 -3.54 -10.43
N THR A 69 9.45 -3.03 -10.65
CA THR A 69 9.78 -1.60 -10.53
C THR A 69 8.96 -0.76 -11.51
N VAL A 70 8.92 -1.14 -12.79
CA VAL A 70 8.15 -0.45 -13.84
C VAL A 70 6.68 -0.37 -13.47
N ARG A 71 6.09 -1.49 -13.04
CA ARG A 71 4.68 -1.52 -12.60
C ARG A 71 4.41 -0.57 -11.45
N LEU A 72 5.37 -0.38 -10.55
CA LEU A 72 5.18 0.43 -9.35
C LEU A 72 5.32 1.92 -9.64
N VAL A 73 6.35 2.29 -10.43
CA VAL A 73 6.55 3.66 -10.91
C VAL A 73 5.34 4.14 -11.71
N ARG A 74 4.68 3.26 -12.48
CA ARG A 74 3.42 3.60 -13.19
C ARG A 74 2.28 4.06 -12.27
N TYR A 75 2.26 3.63 -11.01
CA TYR A 75 1.26 4.10 -10.04
C TYR A 75 1.66 5.40 -9.34
N ALA A 76 2.95 5.76 -9.33
CA ALA A 76 3.49 6.93 -8.64
C ALA A 76 3.65 8.11 -9.60
N TYR A 77 2.55 8.64 -10.14
CA TYR A 77 2.61 9.70 -11.16
C TYR A 77 3.10 11.06 -10.65
N ASN A 78 3.07 11.30 -9.33
CA ASN A 78 3.63 12.51 -8.70
C ASN A 78 5.10 12.34 -8.25
N LEU A 79 5.74 11.22 -8.58
CA LEU A 79 7.10 10.89 -8.15
C LEU A 79 8.11 11.88 -8.75
N LYS A 80 8.90 12.51 -7.89
CA LYS A 80 9.98 13.45 -8.25
C LYS A 80 11.35 12.86 -7.97
N GLU A 81 11.47 12.05 -6.92
CA GLU A 81 12.72 11.43 -6.52
C GLU A 81 12.52 9.92 -6.33
N LEU A 82 13.40 9.15 -6.94
CA LEU A 82 13.45 7.71 -6.78
C LEU A 82 14.87 7.31 -6.38
N ASP A 83 14.97 6.66 -5.23
CA ASP A 83 16.20 6.05 -4.72
C ASP A 83 16.13 4.52 -4.91
N MET A 84 17.23 3.90 -5.35
CA MET A 84 17.29 2.48 -5.73
C MET A 84 18.33 1.73 -4.90
#